data_AF-A0A1Y1LYI7-F1
#
_entry.id   AF-A0A1Y1LYI7-F1
#
_cell.length_a   1.000
_cell.length_b   1.000
_cell.length_c   1.000
_cell.angle_alpha   90.00
_cell.angle_beta   90.00
_cell.angle_gamma   90.00
#
_symmetry.space_group_name_H-M   'P 1'
#
loop_
_entity.id
_entity.type
_entity.pdbx_description
1 polymer ?
#
loop_
_entity_poly.entity_id
_entity_poly.type
_entity_poly.pdbx_seq_one_letter_code
_entity_poly.pdbx_strand_id
1 'polypeptide(L)'
;KPGVVAIVGTTGNEDCFVILRGGTRGTNYDAASIAEAKAALEKKGVSPRLMVDCSHGNSLKDHRNQPKVAANIAEQIAKGETGIMGVMIESNHNEGNQKVP
;
A
#
# COMPACT_ATOMS: atom_id res chain seq x y z
N LYS A 1 9.59 27.82 -10.99
CA LYS A 1 9.46 28.48 -9.66
C LYS A 1 10.77 29.20 -9.35
N PRO A 2 10.77 30.37 -8.70
CA PRO A 2 11.98 31.20 -8.49
C PRO A 2 12.95 30.70 -7.40
N GLY A 3 12.63 29.62 -6.67
CA GLY A 3 13.51 29.04 -5.64
C GLY A 3 13.50 29.77 -4.29
N VAL A 4 12.68 30.81 -4.14
CA VAL A 4 12.53 31.58 -2.89
C VAL A 4 11.36 31.06 -2.05
N VAL A 5 11.45 31.22 -0.73
CA VAL A 5 10.38 30.89 0.21
C VAL A 5 9.17 31.79 -0.03
N ALA A 6 7.97 31.21 0.03
CA ALA A 6 6.71 31.92 -0.09
C ALA A 6 5.64 31.24 0.76
N ILE A 7 4.63 32.02 1.15
CA ILE A 7 3.39 31.48 1.75
C ILE A 7 2.49 31.00 0.62
N VAL A 8 1.95 29.78 0.75
CA VAL A 8 1.11 29.15 -0.27
C VAL A 8 -0.20 28.68 0.36
N GLY A 9 -1.32 29.07 -0.25
CA GLY A 9 -2.63 28.46 0.01
C GLY A 9 -2.84 27.26 -0.91
N THR A 10 -3.38 26.17 -0.37
CA THR A 10 -3.74 24.98 -1.14
C THR A 10 -5.26 24.76 -1.12
N THR A 11 -5.78 24.00 -2.07
CA THR A 11 -7.21 23.70 -2.20
C THR A 11 -7.62 22.41 -1.49
N GLY A 12 -6.67 21.70 -0.87
CA GLY A 12 -6.88 20.30 -0.46
C GLY A 12 -6.72 19.31 -1.63
N ASN A 13 -6.54 18.03 -1.29
CA ASN A 13 -6.46 16.93 -2.24
C ASN A 13 -7.43 15.82 -1.81
N GLU A 14 -8.52 15.66 -2.55
CA GLU A 14 -9.57 14.66 -2.27
C GLU A 14 -9.19 13.25 -2.76
N ASP A 15 -8.18 13.13 -3.61
CA ASP A 15 -7.73 11.88 -4.22
C ASP A 15 -6.70 11.12 -3.34
N CYS A 16 -6.68 11.40 -2.05
CA CYS A 16 -5.85 10.69 -1.10
C CYS A 16 -6.40 9.29 -0.81
N PHE A 17 -5.51 8.32 -0.61
CA PHE A 17 -5.86 6.95 -0.22
C PHE A 17 -4.81 6.39 0.75
N VAL A 18 -5.17 5.30 1.44
CA VAL A 18 -4.28 4.62 2.38
C VAL A 18 -3.48 3.50 1.71
N ILE A 19 -2.28 3.26 2.22
CA ILE A 19 -1.42 2.14 1.81
C ILE A 19 -1.24 1.19 3.00
N LEU A 20 -1.66 -0.06 2.84
CA LEU A 20 -1.37 -1.13 3.81
C LEU A 20 0.00 -1.72 3.51
N ARG A 21 0.95 -1.56 4.42
CA ARG A 21 2.38 -1.87 4.22
C ARG A 21 3.03 -2.71 5.33
N GLY A 22 2.21 -3.41 6.11
CA GLY A 22 2.58 -4.09 7.34
C GLY A 22 2.92 -3.11 8.47
N GLY A 23 3.29 -3.66 9.63
CA GLY A 23 3.68 -2.90 10.80
C GLY A 23 4.24 -3.78 11.92
N THR A 24 4.34 -3.22 13.12
CA THR A 24 4.87 -3.94 14.30
C THR A 24 4.03 -5.14 14.72
N ARG A 25 2.74 -5.15 14.35
CA ARG A 25 1.80 -6.26 14.59
C ARG A 25 1.87 -7.37 13.52
N GLY A 26 2.71 -7.21 12.50
CA GLY A 26 2.86 -8.15 11.40
C GLY A 26 2.37 -7.61 10.06
N THR A 27 2.06 -8.53 9.15
CA THR A 27 1.53 -8.24 7.82
C THR A 27 0.07 -7.78 7.92
N ASN A 28 -0.41 -7.03 6.93
CA ASN A 28 -1.80 -6.55 6.90
C ASN A 28 -2.38 -6.53 5.48
N TYR A 29 -2.03 -7.53 4.67
CA TYR A 29 -2.53 -7.71 3.30
C TYR A 29 -3.61 -8.78 3.19
N ASP A 30 -3.88 -9.55 4.25
CA ASP A 30 -4.90 -10.59 4.27
C ASP A 30 -6.32 -10.01 4.26
N ALA A 31 -7.30 -10.82 3.89
CA ALA A 31 -8.68 -10.37 3.72
C ALA A 31 -9.29 -9.76 4.99
N ALA A 32 -8.91 -10.22 6.19
CA ALA A 32 -9.43 -9.66 7.43
C ALA A 32 -8.86 -8.25 7.66
N SER A 33 -7.57 -8.06 7.43
CA SER A 33 -6.92 -6.74 7.47
C SER A 33 -7.53 -5.76 6.45
N ILE A 34 -7.84 -6.23 5.24
CA ILE A 34 -8.47 -5.40 4.19
C ILE A 34 -9.89 -5.00 4.61
N ALA A 35 -10.68 -5.92 5.16
CA ALA A 35 -12.01 -5.63 5.66
C ALA A 35 -11.99 -4.64 6.84
N GLU A 36 -11.06 -4.79 7.79
CA GLU A 36 -10.88 -3.86 8.92
C GLU A 36 -10.55 -2.45 8.41
N ALA A 37 -9.61 -2.34 7.46
CA ALA A 37 -9.22 -1.06 6.88
C ALA A 37 -10.39 -0.38 6.16
N LYS A 38 -11.15 -1.12 5.36
CA LYS A 38 -12.35 -0.60 4.67
C LYS A 38 -13.39 -0.08 5.67
N ALA A 39 -13.73 -0.87 6.70
CA ALA A 39 -14.68 -0.46 7.72
C ALA A 39 -14.21 0.81 8.48
N ALA A 40 -12.91 0.95 8.73
CA ALA A 40 -12.34 2.14 9.34
C ALA A 40 -12.48 3.39 8.45
N LEU A 41 -12.26 3.25 7.13
CA LEU A 41 -12.43 4.32 6.15
C LEU A 41 -13.90 4.75 6.04
N GLU A 42 -14.82 3.80 5.93
CA GLU A 42 -16.26 4.07 5.88
C GLU A 42 -16.75 4.80 7.13
N LYS A 43 -16.31 4.34 8.32
CA LYS A 43 -16.64 5.00 9.59
C LYS A 43 -16.14 6.45 9.66
N LYS A 44 -15.09 6.79 8.90
CA LYS A 44 -14.54 8.14 8.81
C LYS A 44 -15.13 8.96 7.66
N GLY A 45 -16.06 8.40 6.88
CA GLY A 45 -16.72 9.08 5.77
C GLY A 45 -15.79 9.33 4.58
N VAL A 46 -14.70 8.56 4.45
CA VAL A 46 -13.76 8.65 3.32
C VAL A 46 -13.90 7.43 2.42
N SER A 47 -13.40 7.53 1.19
CA SER A 47 -13.48 6.46 0.20
C SER A 47 -12.85 5.16 0.75
N PRO A 48 -13.58 4.03 0.75
CA PRO A 48 -13.07 2.74 1.25
C PRO A 48 -12.20 2.03 0.22
N ARG A 49 -11.35 2.79 -0.46
CA ARG A 49 -10.39 2.28 -1.45
C ARG A 49 -8.98 2.42 -0.89
N LEU A 50 -8.19 1.38 -1.07
CA LEU A 50 -6.83 1.29 -0.54
C LEU A 50 -5.88 0.64 -1.53
N MET A 51 -4.60 0.91 -1.33
CA MET A 51 -3.50 0.23 -2.02
C MET A 51 -2.79 -0.71 -1.05
N VAL A 52 -2.25 -1.82 -1.55
CA VAL A 52 -1.44 -2.75 -0.77
C VAL A 52 0.01 -2.70 -1.22
N ASP A 53 0.94 -2.41 -0.31
CA ASP A 53 2.37 -2.56 -0.54
C ASP A 53 2.79 -4.02 -0.32
N CYS A 54 3.34 -4.64 -1.35
CA CYS A 54 3.78 -6.03 -1.32
C CYS A 54 5.13 -6.23 -0.64
N SER A 55 5.91 -5.16 -0.41
CA SER A 55 7.25 -5.18 0.19
C SER A 55 7.20 -4.88 1.70
N HIS A 56 8.27 -4.27 2.23
CA HIS A 56 8.38 -3.74 3.58
C HIS A 56 7.87 -4.71 4.67
N GLY A 57 6.92 -4.28 5.49
CA GLY A 57 6.37 -5.10 6.58
C GLY A 57 5.58 -6.28 6.05
N ASN A 58 4.93 -6.14 4.89
CA ASN A 58 4.12 -7.20 4.28
C ASN A 58 4.97 -8.33 3.68
N SER A 59 6.20 -8.04 3.24
CA SER A 59 7.15 -9.06 2.80
C SER A 59 8.02 -9.64 3.93
N LEU A 60 7.84 -9.16 5.17
CA LEU A 60 8.75 -9.43 6.29
C LEU A 60 10.20 -9.03 5.99
N LYS A 61 10.38 -7.95 5.22
CA LYS A 61 11.67 -7.46 4.70
C LYS A 61 12.42 -8.49 3.84
N ASP A 62 11.71 -9.42 3.22
CA ASP A 62 12.26 -10.39 2.28
C ASP A 62 11.61 -10.20 0.90
N HIS A 63 12.35 -9.66 -0.06
CA HIS A 63 11.84 -9.36 -1.41
C HIS A 63 11.21 -10.58 -2.10
N ARG A 64 11.62 -11.81 -1.75
CA ARG A 64 11.09 -13.07 -2.32
C ARG A 64 9.67 -13.37 -1.87
N ASN A 65 9.18 -12.69 -0.83
CA ASN A 65 7.79 -12.81 -0.37
C ASN A 65 6.83 -11.87 -1.12
N GLN A 66 7.32 -10.85 -1.85
CA GLN A 66 6.44 -9.94 -2.59
C GLN A 66 5.48 -10.68 -3.56
N PRO A 67 5.92 -11.70 -4.33
CA PRO A 67 5.00 -12.47 -5.17
C PRO A 67 3.92 -13.22 -4.39
N LYS A 68 4.21 -13.65 -3.15
CA LYS A 68 3.21 -14.31 -2.29
C LYS A 68 2.13 -13.32 -1.83
N VAL A 69 2.55 -12.10 -1.47
CA VAL A 69 1.62 -11.01 -1.15
C VAL A 69 0.75 -10.69 -2.36
N ALA A 70 1.37 -10.48 -3.53
CA ALA A 70 0.66 -10.18 -4.76
C ALA A 70 -0.32 -11.30 -5.17
N ALA A 71 0.06 -12.57 -5.02
CA ALA A 71 -0.81 -13.71 -5.29
C ALA A 71 -2.03 -13.73 -4.36
N ASN A 72 -1.86 -13.42 -3.07
CA ASN A 72 -2.97 -13.33 -2.13
C ASN A 72 -3.92 -12.18 -2.49
N ILE A 73 -3.38 -11.02 -2.89
CA ILE A 73 -4.19 -9.89 -3.36
C ILE A 73 -4.96 -10.23 -4.64
N ALA A 74 -4.31 -10.91 -5.59
CA ALA A 74 -4.95 -11.37 -6.81
C ALA A 74 -6.11 -12.34 -6.52
N GLU A 75 -5.93 -13.25 -5.56
CA GLU A 75 -7.00 -14.17 -5.12
C GLU A 75 -8.19 -13.41 -4.50
N GLN A 76 -7.94 -12.39 -3.68
CA GLN A 76 -9.00 -11.57 -3.11
C GLN A 76 -9.79 -10.82 -4.19
N ILE A 77 -9.09 -10.20 -5.15
CA ILE A 77 -9.71 -9.52 -6.29
C ILE A 77 -10.53 -10.50 -7.12
N ALA A 78 -10.00 -11.70 -7.40
CA ALA A 78 -10.71 -12.75 -8.13
C ALA A 78 -11.97 -13.24 -7.40
N LYS A 79 -12.00 -13.15 -6.07
CA LYS A 79 -13.17 -13.46 -5.22
C LYS A 79 -14.16 -12.29 -5.08
N GLY A 80 -13.92 -11.16 -5.75
CA GLY A 80 -14.83 -10.01 -5.78
C GLY A 80 -14.48 -8.87 -4.81
N GLU A 81 -13.28 -8.84 -4.25
CA GLU A 81 -12.83 -7.68 -3.48
C GLU A 81 -12.65 -6.46 -4.41
N THR A 82 -13.36 -5.37 -4.11
CA THR A 82 -13.43 -4.15 -4.95
C THR A 82 -12.78 -2.91 -4.32
N GLY A 83 -12.44 -2.98 -3.02
CA GLY A 83 -11.78 -1.92 -2.27
C GLY A 83 -10.27 -1.82 -2.55
N ILE A 84 -9.65 -2.88 -3.07
CA ILE A 84 -8.24 -2.85 -3.47
C ILE A 84 -8.12 -2.14 -4.82
N MET A 85 -7.61 -0.91 -4.82
CA MET A 85 -7.46 -0.10 -6.04
C MET A 85 -6.11 -0.30 -6.75
N GLY A 86 -5.12 -0.87 -6.06
CA GLY A 86 -3.79 -1.06 -6.62
C GLY A 86 -2.82 -1.76 -5.68
N VAL A 87 -1.64 -2.05 -6.21
CA VAL A 87 -0.52 -2.63 -5.47
C VAL A 87 0.75 -1.82 -5.69
N MET A 88 1.63 -1.81 -4.69
CA MET A 88 3.00 -1.28 -4.78
C MET A 88 3.99 -2.43 -4.69
N ILE A 89 4.98 -2.45 -5.59
CA ILE A 89 5.99 -3.50 -5.71
C ILE A 89 7.37 -2.86 -5.86
N GLU A 90 8.34 -3.35 -5.10
CA GLU A 90 9.75 -3.00 -5.27
C GLU A 90 10.39 -3.99 -6.26
N SER A 91 10.65 -3.51 -7.48
CA SER A 91 11.20 -4.30 -8.57
C SER A 91 12.40 -3.59 -9.19
N ASN A 92 13.35 -4.38 -9.69
CA ASN A 92 14.55 -3.92 -10.36
C ASN A 92 14.98 -4.94 -11.42
N HIS A 93 15.92 -4.58 -12.30
CA HIS A 93 16.40 -5.47 -13.36
C HIS A 93 17.02 -6.77 -12.82
N ASN A 94 17.76 -6.67 -11.72
CA ASN A 94 18.26 -7.80 -10.95
C ASN A 94 17.65 -7.78 -9.55
N GLU A 95 17.40 -8.94 -8.97
CA GLU A 95 16.82 -9.05 -7.62
C GLU A 95 17.82 -8.68 -6.51
N GLY A 96 17.29 -8.52 -5.29
CA GLY A 96 18.08 -8.26 -4.10
C GLY A 96 18.49 -6.80 -3.95
N ASN A 97 19.60 -6.57 -3.24
CA ASN A 97 20.18 -5.25 -3.00
C ASN A 97 21.71 -5.31 -3.07
N GLN A 98 22.34 -4.14 -3.14
CA GLN A 98 23.80 -3.99 -3.14
C GLN A 98 24.21 -2.87 -2.19
N LYS A 99 25.34 -3.06 -1.49
CA LYS A 99 25.96 -1.98 -0.70
C LYS A 99 26.76 -1.08 -1.63
N VAL A 100 26.73 0.22 -1.36
CA VAL A 100 27.67 1.17 -1.99
C VAL A 100 29.08 0.85 -1.44
N PRO A 101 30.11 0.82 -2.30
CA PRO A 101 31.50 0.64 -1.88
C PRO A 101 31.96 1.66 -0.83
#